data_AF-A0A1Q9VKV0-F1
#
_entry.id   AF-A0A1Q9VKV0-F1
#
_cell.length_a   1.000
_cell.length_b   1.000
_cell.length_c   1.000
_cell.angle_alpha   90.00
_cell.angle_beta   90.00
_cell.angle_gamma   90.00
#
_symmetry.space_group_name_H-M   'P 1'
#
loop_
_entity.id
_entity.type
_entity.pdbx_description
1 polymer ?
#
loop_
_entity_poly.entity_id
_entity_poly.type
_entity_poly.pdbx_seq_one_letter_code
_entity_poly.pdbx_strand_id
1 'polypeptide(L)'
;MFPEQDETPTGRAASGGLTGQTGRSSEPDYITPTTDVPTAEQWSQMDAHNERALLWCLMHCRYADVLHFCEDQDPRALYAEPRRVALRALVTVARREVEDGHGDATVVHHSVNAEVMDYDGPETLEALAEIRRTTPYGANTWTIPDLWQAVKRARLFRALDSAGRDLIGTAETRDPSRFAETLRRLEYLPRLAAATGIGDDGDDERRTA
;
A
#
# COMPACT_ATOMS: atom_id res chain seq x y z
N MET A 1 -17.68 -56.86 -15.58
CA MET A 1 -16.63 -57.88 -15.39
C MET A 1 -15.85 -57.93 -16.69
N PHE A 2 -14.62 -57.42 -16.73
CA PHE A 2 -13.74 -57.49 -17.91
C PHE A 2 -13.08 -58.87 -17.99
N PRO A 3 -12.69 -59.31 -19.20
CA PRO A 3 -11.28 -59.20 -19.67
C PRO A 3 -11.19 -58.61 -21.10
N GLU A 4 -10.18 -57.82 -21.49
CA GLU A 4 -8.81 -58.19 -21.96
C GLU A 4 -8.81 -59.23 -23.10
N GLN A 5 -8.04 -59.20 -24.18
CA GLN A 5 -7.10 -58.32 -24.90
C GLN A 5 -6.74 -59.15 -26.17
N ASP A 6 -6.41 -58.55 -27.32
CA ASP A 6 -5.28 -59.03 -28.13
C ASP A 6 -4.82 -58.07 -29.24
N GLU A 7 -3.50 -57.85 -29.22
CA GLU A 7 -2.53 -57.67 -30.32
C GLU A 7 -2.58 -56.42 -31.25
N THR A 8 -1.73 -55.44 -30.90
CA THR A 8 -0.91 -54.59 -31.82
C THR A 8 0.09 -55.45 -32.63
N PRO A 9 0.77 -55.04 -33.75
CA PRO A 9 1.43 -53.73 -34.00
C PRO A 9 1.51 -53.28 -35.49
N THR A 10 1.88 -52.04 -35.87
CA THR A 10 3.24 -51.62 -36.30
C THR A 10 3.15 -50.34 -37.17
N GLY A 11 4.22 -49.53 -37.24
CA GLY A 11 4.65 -48.99 -38.55
C GLY A 11 4.48 -47.50 -38.88
N ARG A 12 5.28 -46.66 -38.24
CA ARG A 12 5.97 -45.43 -38.71
C ARG A 12 5.77 -44.92 -40.18
N ALA A 13 5.27 -43.67 -40.26
CA ALA A 13 5.59 -42.53 -41.16
C ALA A 13 5.53 -42.64 -42.71
N ALA A 14 4.76 -41.75 -43.36
CA ALA A 14 5.28 -40.59 -44.14
C ALA A 14 4.19 -39.83 -44.94
N SER A 15 4.37 -38.50 -45.04
CA SER A 15 3.76 -37.51 -45.99
C SER A 15 2.28 -37.15 -45.77
N GLY A 16 1.82 -35.90 -45.82
CA GLY A 16 2.40 -34.59 -46.09
C GLY A 16 1.25 -33.56 -46.10
N GLY A 17 1.56 -32.26 -46.08
CA GLY A 17 0.61 -31.23 -46.54
C GLY A 17 0.10 -30.22 -45.50
N LEU A 18 0.80 -29.09 -45.46
CA LEU A 18 0.32 -27.69 -45.43
C LEU A 18 -0.91 -27.26 -44.58
N THR A 19 -0.65 -26.12 -43.92
CA THR A 19 -1.51 -24.94 -43.71
C THR A 19 -2.61 -25.00 -42.64
N GLY A 20 -2.36 -24.26 -41.57
CA GLY A 20 -3.34 -23.94 -40.54
C GLY A 20 -2.71 -23.16 -39.39
N GLN A 21 -2.02 -22.05 -39.70
CA GLN A 21 -1.66 -21.05 -38.69
C GLN A 21 -2.97 -20.41 -38.21
N THR A 22 -3.60 -21.01 -37.20
CA THR A 22 -4.65 -20.34 -36.44
C THR A 22 -3.96 -19.31 -35.57
N GLY A 23 -4.34 -18.04 -35.79
CA GLY A 23 -3.84 -16.90 -35.04
C GLY A 23 -4.06 -17.13 -33.55
N ARG A 24 -2.96 -17.30 -32.82
CA ARG A 24 -2.95 -17.02 -31.39
C ARG A 24 -3.17 -15.51 -31.26
N SER A 25 -4.37 -15.15 -30.80
CA SER A 25 -4.58 -13.89 -30.10
C SER A 25 -3.46 -13.78 -29.06
N SER A 26 -2.54 -12.83 -29.25
CA SER A 26 -1.54 -12.48 -28.26
C SER A 26 -2.28 -11.87 -27.08
N GLU A 27 -2.71 -12.71 -26.14
CA GLU A 27 -2.96 -12.25 -24.78
C GLU A 27 -1.66 -11.58 -24.29
N PRO A 28 -1.73 -10.41 -23.66
CA PRO A 28 -0.54 -9.83 -23.06
C PRO A 28 -0.01 -10.80 -22.01
N ASP A 29 1.27 -11.19 -22.14
CA ASP A 29 2.01 -11.95 -21.13
C ASP A 29 2.05 -11.09 -19.86
N TYR A 30 1.06 -11.29 -18.97
CA TYR A 30 1.18 -10.83 -17.60
C TYR A 30 2.30 -11.66 -16.98
N ILE A 31 3.36 -10.97 -16.56
CA ILE A 31 4.45 -11.57 -15.79
C ILE A 31 3.81 -12.36 -14.65
N THR A 32 3.81 -13.69 -14.76
CA THR A 32 3.39 -14.56 -13.67
C THR A 32 4.32 -14.23 -12.51
N PRO A 33 3.82 -13.81 -11.34
CA PRO A 33 4.68 -13.55 -10.19
C PRO A 33 5.52 -14.81 -9.95
N THR A 34 6.84 -14.69 -10.07
CA THR A 34 7.74 -15.73 -9.60
C THR A 34 7.47 -15.95 -8.11
N THR A 35 7.69 -17.16 -7.61
CA THR A 35 7.40 -17.56 -6.21
C THR A 35 8.00 -16.66 -5.13
N ASP A 36 8.91 -15.76 -5.50
CA ASP A 36 9.60 -14.81 -4.62
C ASP A 36 8.92 -13.43 -4.55
N VAL A 37 7.94 -13.14 -5.41
CA VAL A 37 7.18 -11.87 -5.39
C VAL A 37 5.85 -12.10 -4.67
N PRO A 38 5.55 -11.36 -3.59
CA PRO A 38 4.28 -11.49 -2.90
C PRO A 38 3.08 -11.24 -3.83
N THR A 39 1.99 -11.97 -3.59
CA THR A 39 0.70 -11.75 -4.26
C THR A 39 0.09 -10.42 -3.83
N ALA A 40 -0.90 -9.92 -4.58
CA ALA A 40 -1.62 -8.70 -4.21
C ALA A 40 -2.28 -8.80 -2.82
N GLU A 41 -2.79 -9.98 -2.46
CA GLU A 41 -3.34 -10.23 -1.12
C GLU A 41 -2.25 -10.17 -0.04
N GLN A 42 -1.09 -10.79 -0.29
CA GLN A 42 0.04 -10.74 0.63
C GLN A 42 0.55 -9.31 0.82
N TRP A 43 0.68 -8.53 -0.25
CA TRP A 43 1.01 -7.10 -0.18
C TRP A 43 -0.03 -6.33 0.65
N SER A 44 -1.32 -6.54 0.43
CA SER A 44 -2.37 -5.88 1.20
C SER A 44 -2.31 -6.24 2.69
N GLN A 45 -2.00 -7.49 3.03
CA GLN A 45 -1.86 -7.92 4.42
C GLN A 45 -0.62 -7.29 5.07
N MET A 46 0.51 -7.22 4.36
CA MET A 46 1.73 -6.56 4.82
C MET A 46 1.53 -5.06 5.03
N ASP A 47 0.85 -4.38 4.10
CA ASP A 47 0.53 -2.95 4.22
C ASP A 47 -0.32 -2.70 5.48
N ALA A 48 -1.41 -3.48 5.66
CA ALA A 48 -2.27 -3.35 6.83
C ALA A 48 -1.54 -3.68 8.14
N HIS A 49 -0.57 -4.58 8.11
CA HIS A 49 0.31 -4.88 9.23
C HIS A 49 1.20 -3.67 9.58
N ASN A 50 1.86 -3.07 8.59
CA ASN A 50 2.74 -1.92 8.79
C ASN A 50 1.98 -0.72 9.36
N GLU A 51 0.76 -0.45 8.87
CA GLU A 51 -0.09 0.61 9.39
C GLU A 51 -0.47 0.40 10.87
N ARG A 52 -0.77 -0.85 11.25
CA ARG A 52 -1.08 -1.20 12.65
C ARG A 52 0.13 -1.13 13.55
N ALA A 53 1.28 -1.64 13.09
CA ALA A 53 2.54 -1.55 13.81
C ALA A 53 2.89 -0.09 14.09
N LEU A 54 2.72 0.79 13.09
CA LEU A 54 2.97 2.22 13.22
C LEU A 54 2.10 2.85 14.32
N LEU A 55 0.78 2.66 14.24
CA LEU A 55 -0.15 3.17 15.25
C LEU A 55 0.21 2.64 16.64
N TRP A 56 0.48 1.35 16.75
CA TRP A 56 0.83 0.74 18.03
C TRP A 56 2.11 1.36 18.61
N CYS A 57 3.17 1.54 17.81
CA CYS A 57 4.41 2.15 18.28
C CYS A 57 4.19 3.58 18.75
N LEU A 58 3.43 4.38 18.00
CA LEU A 58 3.10 5.76 18.39
C LEU A 58 2.29 5.81 19.69
N MET A 59 1.39 4.85 19.93
CA MET A 59 0.65 4.74 21.20
C MET A 59 1.52 4.40 22.42
N HIS A 60 2.78 4.01 22.20
CA HIS A 60 3.76 3.71 23.27
C HIS A 60 4.90 4.74 23.33
N CYS A 61 4.80 5.83 22.57
CA CYS A 61 5.73 6.95 22.62
C CYS A 61 5.35 7.96 23.71
N ARG A 62 6.26 8.91 23.98
CA ARG A 62 5.91 10.15 24.67
C ARG A 62 5.11 11.06 23.75
N TYR A 63 4.26 11.93 24.28
CA TYR A 63 3.45 12.83 23.46
C TYR A 63 4.31 13.73 22.56
N ALA A 64 5.44 14.23 23.05
CA ALA A 64 6.38 15.02 22.23
C ALA A 64 6.95 14.20 21.05
N ASP A 65 7.29 12.93 21.29
CA ASP A 65 7.83 12.05 20.24
C ASP A 65 6.77 11.74 19.17
N VAL A 66 5.49 11.59 19.56
CA VAL A 66 4.39 11.42 18.60
C VAL A 66 4.32 12.60 17.63
N LEU A 67 4.38 13.83 18.15
CA LEU A 67 4.36 15.03 17.30
C LEU A 67 5.59 15.08 16.41
N HIS A 68 6.77 14.81 16.96
CA HIS A 68 8.01 14.77 16.19
C HIS A 68 7.94 13.75 15.03
N PHE A 69 7.49 12.52 15.29
CA PHE A 69 7.37 11.51 14.25
C PHE A 69 6.25 11.78 13.24
N CYS A 70 5.28 12.64 13.56
CA CYS A 70 4.14 12.95 12.68
C CYS A 70 4.23 14.31 11.98
N GLU A 71 5.21 15.17 12.29
CA GLU A 71 5.27 16.57 11.86
C GLU A 71 5.11 16.76 10.34
N ASP A 72 5.81 15.96 9.54
CA ASP A 72 5.79 16.01 8.07
C ASP A 72 5.07 14.82 7.42
N GLN A 73 4.24 14.10 8.17
CA GLN A 73 3.58 12.90 7.69
C GLN A 73 2.16 13.22 7.24
N ASP A 74 1.84 12.93 5.98
CA ASP A 74 0.46 13.05 5.47
C ASP A 74 -0.36 11.85 5.96
N PRO A 75 -1.43 12.05 6.77
CA PRO A 75 -2.28 10.96 7.25
C PRO A 75 -2.89 10.10 6.13
N ARG A 76 -3.03 10.64 4.91
CA ARG A 76 -3.49 9.90 3.72
C ARG A 76 -2.53 8.78 3.29
N ALA A 77 -1.33 8.71 3.86
CA ALA A 77 -0.43 7.57 3.71
C ALA A 77 -1.05 6.26 4.21
N LEU A 78 -1.81 6.33 5.31
CA LEU A 78 -2.62 5.20 5.80
C LEU A 78 -3.78 4.96 4.82
N TYR A 79 -3.94 3.71 4.39
CA TYR A 79 -4.98 3.27 3.48
C TYR A 79 -6.36 3.26 4.15
N ALA A 80 -6.45 2.62 5.31
CA ALA A 80 -7.72 2.40 5.99
C ALA A 80 -8.17 3.66 6.74
N GLU A 81 -9.40 4.11 6.46
CA GLU A 81 -9.99 5.27 7.14
C GLU A 81 -10.02 5.13 8.68
N PRO A 82 -10.37 3.96 9.27
CA PRO A 82 -10.29 3.78 10.73
C PRO A 82 -8.90 4.08 11.31
N ARG A 83 -7.83 3.79 10.58
CA ARG A 83 -6.45 4.07 11.02
C ARG A 83 -6.10 5.55 10.90
N ARG A 84 -6.64 6.24 9.89
CA ARG A 84 -6.53 7.69 9.75
C ARG A 84 -7.23 8.42 10.88
N VAL A 85 -8.42 7.94 11.28
CA VAL A 85 -9.15 8.45 12.44
C VAL A 85 -8.35 8.24 13.73
N ALA A 86 -7.82 7.04 13.96
CA ALA A 86 -6.99 6.74 15.13
C ALA A 86 -5.72 7.62 15.20
N LEU A 87 -5.00 7.79 14.08
CA LEU A 87 -3.82 8.67 14.02
C LEU A 87 -4.21 10.12 14.33
N ARG A 88 -5.33 10.61 13.80
CA ARG A 88 -5.78 11.98 14.03
C ARG A 88 -6.15 12.24 15.49
N ALA A 89 -6.86 11.30 16.13
CA ALA A 89 -7.11 11.35 17.57
C ALA A 89 -5.79 11.43 18.35
N LEU A 90 -4.86 10.53 18.04
CA LEU A 90 -3.56 10.46 18.72
C LEU A 90 -2.77 11.77 18.60
N VAL A 91 -2.65 12.34 17.40
CA VAL A 91 -1.95 13.62 17.19
C VAL A 91 -2.67 14.77 17.91
N THR A 92 -4.00 14.75 17.95
CA THR A 92 -4.79 15.79 18.63
C THR A 92 -4.58 15.75 20.14
N VAL A 93 -4.65 14.55 20.75
CA VAL A 93 -4.35 14.36 22.17
C VAL A 93 -2.90 14.74 22.47
N ALA A 94 -1.94 14.28 21.66
CA ALA A 94 -0.53 14.60 21.87
C ALA A 94 -0.26 16.10 21.82
N ARG A 95 -0.92 16.83 20.93
CA ARG A 95 -0.81 18.29 20.87
C ARG A 95 -1.32 18.96 22.14
N ARG A 96 -2.52 18.60 22.60
CA ARG A 96 -3.11 19.15 23.83
C ARG A 96 -2.22 18.86 25.04
N GLU A 97 -1.73 17.64 25.17
CA GLU A 97 -0.88 17.23 26.31
C GLU A 97 0.50 17.89 26.29
N VAL A 98 1.07 18.15 25.11
CA VAL A 98 2.31 18.94 25.00
C VAL A 98 2.07 20.41 25.37
N GLU A 99 0.95 20.99 24.93
CA GLU A 99 0.54 22.37 25.29
C GLU A 99 0.31 22.51 26.81
N ASP A 100 -0.21 21.47 27.46
CA ASP A 100 -0.42 21.39 28.91
C ASP A 100 0.86 21.07 29.72
N GLY A 101 2.00 20.86 29.04
CA GLY A 101 3.29 20.61 29.68
C GLY A 101 3.58 19.15 30.02
N HIS A 102 2.77 18.21 29.54
CA HIS A 102 2.94 16.77 29.72
C HIS A 102 3.66 16.08 28.54
N GLY A 103 4.45 16.82 27.76
CA GLY A 103 5.10 16.29 26.55
C GLY A 103 6.00 15.07 26.79
N ASP A 104 6.61 14.94 27.97
CA ASP A 104 7.43 13.80 28.37
C ASP A 104 6.64 12.59 28.88
N ALA A 105 5.34 12.73 29.10
CA ALA A 105 4.48 11.62 29.50
C ALA A 105 4.21 10.68 28.33
N THR A 106 4.15 9.38 28.62
CA THR A 106 3.72 8.36 27.66
C THR A 106 2.25 8.53 27.32
N VAL A 107 1.92 8.26 26.05
CA VAL A 107 0.54 8.28 25.56
C VAL A 107 -0.38 7.41 26.41
N VAL A 108 -1.51 7.97 26.81
CA VAL A 108 -2.55 7.25 27.55
C VAL A 108 -3.63 6.77 26.58
N HIS A 109 -3.74 5.45 26.40
CA HIS A 109 -4.74 4.83 25.50
C HIS A 109 -6.18 5.29 25.77
N HIS A 110 -6.53 5.55 27.03
CA HIS A 110 -7.87 6.02 27.38
C HIS A 110 -8.18 7.41 26.81
N SER A 111 -7.24 8.36 26.88
CA SER A 111 -7.40 9.70 26.33
C SER A 111 -7.59 9.67 24.82
N VAL A 112 -6.82 8.84 24.11
CA VAL A 112 -6.96 8.67 22.66
C VAL A 112 -8.28 8.00 22.28
N ASN A 113 -8.73 7.00 23.06
CA ASN A 113 -10.04 6.39 22.84
C ASN A 113 -11.19 7.37 23.05
N ALA A 114 -11.09 8.26 24.05
CA ALA A 114 -12.08 9.31 24.28
C ALA A 114 -12.12 10.27 23.09
N GLU A 115 -10.97 10.74 22.62
CA GLU A 115 -10.89 11.61 21.43
C GLU A 115 -11.44 10.92 20.17
N VAL A 116 -11.22 9.61 20.00
CA VAL A 116 -11.83 8.87 18.88
C VAL A 116 -13.35 8.87 18.96
N MET A 117 -13.92 8.70 20.16
CA MET A 117 -15.37 8.68 20.37
C MET A 117 -16.03 10.03 20.09
N ASP A 118 -15.27 11.12 20.13
CA ASP A 118 -15.76 12.46 19.78
C ASP A 118 -15.81 12.69 18.25
N TYR A 119 -15.26 11.79 17.43
CA TYR A 119 -15.44 11.85 15.98
C TYR A 119 -16.79 11.27 15.54
N ASP A 120 -17.52 12.06 14.76
CA ASP A 120 -18.69 11.62 14.01
C ASP A 120 -18.26 10.81 12.78
N GLY A 121 -18.60 9.52 12.73
CA GLY A 121 -18.35 8.70 11.55
C GLY A 121 -18.63 7.21 11.78
N PRO A 122 -19.02 6.46 10.73
CA PRO A 122 -19.16 5.01 10.83
C PRO A 122 -17.85 4.29 11.17
N GLU A 123 -16.69 4.92 10.92
CA GLU A 123 -15.36 4.36 11.14
C GLU A 123 -14.91 4.40 12.61
N THR A 124 -15.62 5.13 13.48
CA THR A 124 -15.23 5.36 14.89
C THR A 124 -15.07 4.05 15.67
N LEU A 125 -16.00 3.10 15.52
CA LEU A 125 -15.92 1.79 16.19
C LEU A 125 -14.75 0.94 15.69
N GLU A 126 -14.46 0.98 14.40
CA GLU A 126 -13.32 0.28 13.82
C GLU A 126 -12.00 0.92 14.22
N ALA A 127 -11.94 2.25 14.36
CA ALA A 127 -10.77 2.97 14.82
C ALA A 127 -10.42 2.58 16.26
N LEU A 128 -11.43 2.49 17.15
CA LEU A 128 -11.26 1.96 18.50
C LEU A 128 -10.75 0.52 18.49
N ALA A 129 -11.25 -0.31 17.57
CA ALA A 129 -10.79 -1.68 17.43
C ALA A 129 -9.32 -1.72 16.98
N GLU A 130 -8.89 -0.84 16.08
CA GLU A 130 -7.48 -0.75 15.65
C GLU A 130 -6.55 -0.31 16.80
N ILE A 131 -6.97 0.64 17.66
CA ILE A 131 -6.19 1.06 18.84
C ILE A 131 -6.03 -0.08 19.85
N ARG A 132 -7.08 -0.89 20.04
CA ARG A 132 -7.11 -1.97 21.04
C ARG A 132 -6.42 -3.26 20.58
N ARG A 133 -6.07 -3.38 19.29
CA ARG A 133 -5.37 -4.56 18.79
C ARG A 133 -3.99 -4.67 19.42
N THR A 134 -3.65 -5.88 19.86
CA THR A 134 -2.31 -6.20 20.34
C THR A 134 -1.30 -6.17 19.20
N THR A 135 -0.06 -5.82 19.55
CA THR A 135 1.05 -5.61 18.63
C THR A 135 1.28 -6.77 17.67
N PRO A 136 1.73 -6.49 16.44
CA PRO A 136 2.46 -7.48 15.67
C PRO A 136 3.87 -7.69 16.25
N TYR A 137 4.38 -8.91 16.19
CA TYR A 137 5.71 -9.27 16.70
C TYR A 137 6.82 -8.37 16.11
N GLY A 138 7.70 -7.82 16.96
CA GLY A 138 8.91 -7.09 16.53
C GLY A 138 8.79 -5.56 16.37
N ALA A 139 7.60 -4.98 16.49
CA ALA A 139 7.44 -3.52 16.42
C ALA A 139 7.89 -2.83 17.72
N ASN A 140 8.69 -1.77 17.61
CA ASN A 140 9.09 -0.92 18.75
C ASN A 140 9.21 0.54 18.32
N THR A 141 9.42 1.46 19.27
CA THR A 141 9.46 2.90 18.96
C THR A 141 10.59 3.28 17.98
N TRP A 142 11.69 2.53 17.95
CA TRP A 142 12.80 2.76 17.01
C TRP A 142 12.45 2.42 15.57
N THR A 143 11.44 1.56 15.34
CA THR A 143 11.01 1.19 13.98
C THR A 143 10.03 2.19 13.36
N ILE A 144 9.62 3.25 14.08
CA ILE A 144 8.63 4.23 13.58
C ILE A 144 9.07 4.87 12.25
N PRO A 145 10.32 5.33 12.05
CA PRO A 145 10.75 5.88 10.77
C PRO A 145 10.62 4.88 9.62
N ASP A 146 11.02 3.62 9.82
CA ASP A 146 10.93 2.56 8.80
C ASP A 146 9.48 2.22 8.48
N LEU A 147 8.62 2.18 9.50
CA LEU A 147 7.19 1.94 9.33
C LEU A 147 6.52 3.07 8.54
N TRP A 148 6.88 4.33 8.81
CA TRP A 148 6.42 5.46 7.99
C TRP A 148 6.86 5.32 6.54
N GLN A 149 8.11 4.95 6.29
CA GLN A 149 8.61 4.72 4.94
C GLN A 149 7.86 3.59 4.23
N ALA A 150 7.60 2.48 4.92
CA ALA A 150 6.81 1.38 4.39
C ALA A 150 5.40 1.81 3.99
N VAL A 151 4.70 2.55 4.86
CA VAL A 151 3.33 3.06 4.60
C VAL A 151 3.32 4.07 3.44
N LYS A 152 4.32 4.95 3.33
CA LYS A 152 4.44 5.87 2.18
C LYS A 152 4.68 5.14 0.87
N ARG A 153 5.56 4.13 0.85
CA ARG A 153 5.81 3.29 -0.33
C ARG A 153 4.54 2.57 -0.76
N ALA A 154 3.81 1.99 0.18
CA ALA A 154 2.53 1.37 -0.07
C ALA A 154 1.52 2.35 -0.71
N ARG A 155 1.44 3.59 -0.21
CA ARG A 155 0.63 4.65 -0.85
C ARG A 155 1.07 4.97 -2.27
N LEU A 156 2.38 5.08 -2.52
CA LEU A 156 2.92 5.32 -3.86
C LEU A 156 2.50 4.21 -4.82
N PHE A 157 2.66 2.94 -4.44
CA PHE A 157 2.28 1.80 -5.29
C PHE A 157 0.77 1.74 -5.55
N ARG A 158 -0.08 2.05 -4.55
CA ARG A 158 -1.53 2.18 -4.76
C ARG A 158 -1.88 3.33 -5.71
N ALA A 159 -1.21 4.47 -5.61
CA ALA A 159 -1.41 5.60 -6.51
C ALA A 159 -0.98 5.26 -7.95
N LEU A 160 0.14 4.53 -8.09
CA LEU A 160 0.62 4.04 -9.39
C LEU A 160 -0.37 3.06 -10.03
N ASP A 161 -0.87 2.09 -9.27
CA ASP A 161 -1.87 1.12 -9.72
C ASP A 161 -3.17 1.82 -10.16
N SER A 162 -3.68 2.77 -9.37
CA SER A 162 -4.85 3.58 -9.74
C SER A 162 -4.61 4.37 -11.04
N ALA A 163 -3.46 5.04 -11.16
CA ALA A 163 -3.12 5.82 -12.35
C ALA A 163 -2.99 4.93 -13.60
N GLY A 164 -2.44 3.72 -13.45
CA GLY A 164 -2.37 2.73 -14.52
C GLY A 164 -3.76 2.30 -15.01
N ARG A 165 -4.69 2.01 -14.09
CA ARG A 165 -6.08 1.69 -14.44
C ARG A 165 -6.79 2.86 -15.11
N ASP A 166 -6.59 4.08 -14.63
CA ASP A 166 -7.18 5.29 -15.21
C ASP A 166 -6.68 5.52 -16.64
N LEU A 167 -5.40 5.28 -16.91
CA LEU A 167 -4.82 5.36 -18.25
C LEU A 167 -5.44 4.35 -19.23
N ILE A 168 -5.55 3.08 -18.81
CA ILE A 168 -6.19 2.04 -19.62
C ILE A 168 -7.65 2.43 -19.90
N GLY A 169 -8.41 2.79 -18.87
CA GLY A 169 -9.81 3.17 -19.02
C GLY A 169 -10.01 4.43 -19.87
N THR A 170 -9.11 5.41 -19.78
CA THR A 170 -9.14 6.61 -20.65
C THR A 170 -8.85 6.25 -22.10
N ALA A 171 -7.85 5.38 -22.35
CA ALA A 171 -7.49 4.94 -23.70
C ALA A 171 -8.61 4.14 -24.37
N GLU A 172 -9.29 3.26 -23.63
CA GLU A 172 -10.40 2.45 -24.10
C GLU A 172 -11.65 3.28 -24.42
N THR A 173 -12.01 4.20 -23.53
CA THR A 173 -13.23 5.03 -23.68
C THR A 173 -13.04 6.17 -24.68
N ARG A 174 -11.80 6.59 -24.95
CA ARG A 174 -11.47 7.77 -25.77
C ARG A 174 -12.18 9.05 -25.31
N ASP A 175 -12.54 9.14 -24.03
CA ASP A 175 -13.25 10.28 -23.44
C ASP A 175 -12.28 11.43 -23.13
N PRO A 176 -12.33 12.55 -23.87
CA PRO A 176 -11.40 13.68 -23.66
C PRO A 176 -11.59 14.34 -22.29
N SER A 177 -12.78 14.21 -21.68
CA SER A 177 -13.06 14.82 -20.37
C SER A 177 -12.27 14.15 -19.24
N ARG A 178 -11.96 12.86 -19.39
CA ARG A 178 -11.15 12.09 -18.43
C ARG A 178 -9.65 12.30 -18.62
N PHE A 179 -9.22 12.61 -19.84
CA PHE A 179 -7.80 12.77 -20.19
C PHE A 179 -7.09 13.81 -19.32
N ALA A 180 -7.68 14.98 -19.14
CA ALA A 180 -7.09 16.05 -18.32
C ALA A 180 -7.05 15.71 -16.82
N GLU A 181 -7.98 14.89 -16.32
CA GLU A 181 -7.94 14.41 -14.94
C GLU A 181 -6.86 13.35 -14.75
N THR A 182 -6.76 12.39 -15.67
CA THR A 182 -5.75 11.33 -15.66
C THR A 182 -4.34 11.91 -15.70
N LEU A 183 -4.07 12.91 -16.56
CA LEU A 183 -2.76 13.58 -16.59
C LEU A 183 -2.42 14.30 -15.28
N ARG A 184 -3.38 15.00 -14.67
CA ARG A 184 -3.17 15.66 -13.36
C ARG A 184 -2.85 14.66 -12.25
N ARG A 185 -3.44 13.46 -12.28
CA ARG A 185 -3.12 12.40 -11.32
C ARG A 185 -1.70 11.86 -11.52
N LEU A 186 -1.22 11.77 -12.77
CA LEU A 186 0.16 11.36 -13.07
C LEU A 186 1.20 12.38 -12.59
N GLU A 187 0.92 13.67 -12.72
CA GLU A 187 1.80 14.75 -12.23
C GLU A 187 2.02 14.68 -10.70
N TYR A 188 1.14 14.01 -9.96
CA TYR A 188 1.26 13.84 -8.52
C TYR A 188 2.19 12.68 -8.12
N LEU A 189 2.45 11.71 -9.01
CA LEU A 189 3.28 10.54 -8.70
C LEU A 189 4.74 10.90 -8.37
N PRO A 190 5.43 11.82 -9.09
CA PRO A 190 6.79 12.23 -8.72
C PRO A 190 6.88 12.80 -7.30
N ARG A 191 5.86 13.55 -6.86
CA ARG A 191 5.83 14.10 -5.48
C ARG A 191 5.71 12.99 -4.43
N LEU A 192 4.91 11.96 -4.70
CA LEU A 192 4.81 10.79 -3.82
C LEU A 192 6.10 9.97 -3.80
N ALA A 193 6.78 9.86 -4.95
CA ALA A 193 8.05 9.13 -5.08
C ALA A 193 9.19 9.83 -4.32
N ALA A 194 9.29 11.16 -4.42
CA ALA A 194 10.23 11.94 -3.63
C ALA A 194 10.02 11.73 -2.11
N ALA A 195 8.76 11.67 -1.65
CA ALA A 195 8.45 11.45 -0.23
C ALA A 195 8.85 10.06 0.31
N THR A 196 9.12 9.08 -0.57
CA THR A 196 9.58 7.72 -0.21
C THR A 196 11.09 7.52 -0.41
N GLY A 197 11.80 8.55 -0.88
CA GLY A 197 13.20 8.47 -1.29
C GLY A 197 13.41 7.68 -2.59
N ILE A 198 12.35 7.39 -3.35
CA ILE A 198 12.45 6.71 -4.64
C ILE A 198 12.52 7.80 -5.72
N GLY A 199 13.71 8.02 -6.30
CA GLY A 199 13.92 8.94 -7.42
C GLY A 199 14.82 10.15 -7.18
N ASP A 200 15.61 10.17 -6.10
CA ASP A 200 16.60 11.23 -5.83
C ASP A 200 18.06 10.81 -6.11
N ASP A 201 18.25 9.69 -6.82
CA ASP A 201 19.57 9.25 -7.29
C ASP A 201 19.89 9.90 -8.66
N GLY A 202 20.40 11.13 -8.61
CA GLY A 202 21.57 11.54 -9.41
C GLY A 202 21.47 11.58 -10.94
N ASP A 203 20.52 12.32 -11.52
CA ASP A 203 20.64 12.80 -12.91
C ASP A 203 21.39 14.15 -13.02
N ASP A 204 21.99 14.64 -11.92
CA ASP A 204 22.74 15.90 -11.87
C ASP A 204 24.25 15.76 -12.20
N GLU A 205 24.79 14.55 -12.37
CA GLU A 205 26.21 14.35 -12.76
C GLU A 205 26.45 14.34 -14.29
N ARG A 206 25.45 14.61 -15.13
CA ARG A 206 25.61 14.65 -16.61
C ARG A 206 25.40 16.03 -17.24
N ARG A 207 25.36 17.11 -16.47
CA ARG A 207 25.14 18.49 -16.98
C ARG A 207 26.22 19.53 -16.69
N THR A 208 27.41 19.10 -16.29
CA THR A 208 28.62 19.95 -16.41
C THR A 208 29.65 19.23 -17.26
N ALA A 209 29.47 19.38 -18.58
CA ALA A 209 30.55 19.35 -19.54
C ALA A 209 31.36 20.65 -19.46
#